data_AF-X1F2J6-F1
#
_entry.id   AF-X1F2J6-F1
#
_cell.length_a   1.000
_cell.length_b   1.000
_cell.length_c   1.000
_cell.angle_alpha   90.00
_cell.angle_beta   90.00
_cell.angle_gamma   90.00
#
_symmetry.space_group_name_H-M   'P 1'
#
loop_
_entity.id
_entity.type
_entity.pdbx_description
1 polymer ?
#
loop_
_entity_poly.entity_id
_entity_poly.type
_entity_poly.pdbx_seq_one_letter_code
_entity_poly.pdbx_strand_id
1 'polypeptide(L)'
;AQDVDYSKASTINISKGGIMLSSDVPHRPHARIEIVIFSPNNNEQAIFLQGLVCWTGKAPATYSENKGYYVGIQFSGISELQETALDKFMETYILDQ
;
A
#
# COMPACT_ATOMS: atom_id res chain seq x y z
N ALA A 1 26.09 -7.75 -8.09
CA ALA A 1 24.63 -7.84 -8.20
C ALA A 1 24.20 -6.75 -9.17
N GLN A 2 23.39 -7.08 -10.18
CA GLN A 2 22.95 -6.11 -11.19
C GLN A 2 21.80 -5.29 -10.59
N ASP A 3 22.00 -3.99 -10.43
CA ASP A 3 20.95 -3.07 -9.98
C ASP A 3 19.79 -3.11 -10.99
N VAL A 4 18.66 -3.68 -10.57
CA VAL A 4 17.44 -3.67 -11.37
C VAL A 4 16.85 -2.27 -11.25
N ASP A 5 16.83 -1.56 -12.37
CA ASP A 5 16.26 -0.21 -12.46
C ASP A 5 14.72 -0.29 -12.39
N TYR A 6 14.18 -0.14 -11.17
CA TYR A 6 12.75 -0.11 -10.89
C TYR A 6 12.09 1.24 -11.20
N SER A 7 12.84 2.24 -11.71
CA SER A 7 12.25 3.53 -12.13
C SER A 7 11.27 3.40 -13.30
N LYS A 8 11.29 2.27 -14.00
CA LYS A 8 10.35 1.88 -15.04
C LYS A 8 9.17 1.04 -14.54
N ALA A 9 9.00 0.88 -13.22
CA ALA A 9 7.77 0.36 -12.66
C ALA A 9 6.65 1.29 -13.14
N SER A 10 5.94 0.81 -14.14
CA SER A 10 4.96 1.54 -14.95
C SER A 10 4.12 2.44 -14.08
N THR A 11 3.81 3.65 -14.56
CA THR A 11 2.79 4.51 -13.97
C THR A 11 1.45 3.78 -14.05
N ILE A 12 1.19 2.87 -13.11
CA ILE A 12 -0.04 2.10 -13.07
C ILE A 12 -1.08 3.03 -12.46
N ASN A 13 -2.10 3.31 -13.26
CA ASN A 13 -3.29 4.01 -12.83
C ASN A 13 -3.88 3.28 -11.61
N ILE A 14 -3.75 3.87 -10.42
CA ILE A 14 -4.36 3.40 -9.17
C ILE A 14 -5.87 3.70 -9.13
N SER A 15 -6.51 4.01 -10.26
CA SER A 15 -7.95 4.28 -10.36
C SER A 15 -8.86 3.16 -9.86
N LYS A 16 -8.33 1.95 -9.64
CA LYS A 16 -9.02 0.82 -8.99
C LYS A 16 -8.79 0.75 -7.48
N GLY A 17 -8.22 1.79 -6.88
CA GLY A 17 -7.74 1.81 -5.50
C GLY A 17 -6.33 1.24 -5.34
N GLY A 18 -5.64 1.70 -4.29
CA GLY A 18 -4.30 1.23 -3.93
C GLY A 18 -3.79 1.93 -2.68
N ILE A 19 -2.70 1.42 -2.13
CA ILE A 19 -2.06 1.95 -0.93
C ILE A 19 -0.56 2.06 -1.15
N MET A 20 0.04 3.11 -0.59
CA MET A 20 1.48 3.25 -0.52
C MET A 20 1.95 2.98 0.91
N LEU A 21 2.87 2.04 1.07
CA LEU A 21 3.40 1.61 2.37
C LEU A 21 4.91 1.83 2.43
N SER A 22 5.42 2.22 3.60
CA SER A 22 6.85 2.30 3.87
C SER A 22 7.41 0.89 4.15
N SER A 23 8.59 0.58 3.61
CA SER A 23 9.28 -0.70 3.77
C SER A 23 10.79 -0.51 3.94
N ASP A 24 11.42 -1.42 4.69
CA ASP A 24 12.87 -1.44 4.87
C ASP A 24 13.59 -2.08 3.68
N VAL A 25 12.84 -2.78 2.83
CA VAL A 25 13.36 -3.50 1.66
C VAL A 25 12.59 -3.14 0.39
N PRO A 26 13.25 -3.14 -0.78
CA PRO A 26 12.54 -3.00 -2.04
C PRO A 26 11.75 -4.29 -2.31
N HIS A 27 10.53 -4.14 -2.85
CA HIS A 27 9.71 -5.28 -3.24
C HIS A 27 9.71 -5.45 -4.75
N ARG A 28 9.70 -6.70 -5.22
CA ARG A 28 9.67 -6.98 -6.66
C ARG A 28 8.34 -6.51 -7.25
N PRO A 29 8.35 -5.78 -8.38
CA PRO A 29 7.13 -5.49 -9.13
C PRO A 29 6.35 -6.77 -9.42
N HIS A 30 5.02 -6.67 -9.38
CA HIS A 30 4.05 -7.75 -9.53
C HIS A 30 4.09 -8.84 -8.45
N ALA A 31 4.89 -8.69 -7.38
CA ALA A 31 4.77 -9.55 -6.22
C ALA A 31 3.36 -9.43 -5.62
N ARG A 32 2.77 -10.56 -5.25
CA ARG A 32 1.51 -10.59 -4.48
C ARG A 32 1.82 -10.30 -3.02
N ILE A 33 1.08 -9.36 -2.45
CA ILE A 33 1.19 -8.94 -1.06
C ILE A 33 -0.17 -9.11 -0.39
N GLU A 34 -0.16 -9.65 0.82
CA GLU A 34 -1.30 -9.63 1.73
C GLU A 34 -1.15 -8.40 2.64
N ILE A 35 -2.22 -7.65 2.77
CA ILE A 35 -2.27 -6.40 3.53
C ILE A 35 -3.26 -6.63 4.66
N VAL A 36 -2.83 -6.29 5.88
CA VAL A 36 -3.68 -6.35 7.07
C VAL A 36 -3.70 -4.96 7.68
N ILE A 37 -4.86 -4.32 7.68
CA ILE A 37 -5.05 -2.99 8.24
C ILE A 37 -5.70 -3.13 9.62
N PHE A 38 -5.08 -2.57 10.63
CA PHE A 38 -5.58 -2.53 12.00
C PHE A 38 -6.07 -1.12 12.34
N SER A 39 -7.21 -1.03 13.04
CA SER A 39 -7.69 0.26 13.55
C SER A 39 -6.80 0.75 14.69
N PRO A 40 -6.46 2.05 14.76
CA PRO A 40 -5.55 2.60 15.79
C PRO A 40 -5.93 2.28 17.25
N ASN A 41 -7.21 2.00 17.51
CA ASN A 41 -7.74 1.72 18.84
C ASN A 41 -8.43 0.35 18.94
N ASN A 42 -8.39 -0.47 17.88
CA ASN A 42 -9.04 -1.78 17.86
C ASN A 42 -8.28 -2.75 16.93
N ASN A 43 -7.46 -3.59 17.55
CA ASN A 43 -6.70 -4.63 16.84
C ASN A 43 -7.53 -5.89 16.55
N GLU A 44 -8.76 -5.98 17.05
CA GLU A 44 -9.65 -7.14 16.85
C GLU A 44 -10.42 -7.07 15.52
N GLN A 45 -10.56 -5.87 14.94
CA GLN A 45 -11.14 -5.68 13.61
C GLN A 45 -10.05 -5.34 12.60
N ALA A 46 -9.51 -6.39 11.98
CA ALA A 46 -8.55 -6.27 10.89
C ALA A 46 -9.25 -6.36 9.54
N ILE A 47 -8.86 -5.47 8.61
CA ILE A 47 -9.26 -5.55 7.20
C ILE A 47 -8.16 -6.29 6.45
N PHE A 48 -8.52 -7.42 5.85
CA PHE A 48 -7.60 -8.22 5.04
C PHE A 48 -7.81 -7.88 3.57
N LEU A 49 -6.75 -7.44 2.89
CA LEU A 49 -6.74 -7.14 1.46
C LEU A 49 -5.60 -7.90 0.78
N GLN A 50 -5.73 -8.10 -0.53
CA GLN A 50 -4.63 -8.56 -1.37
C GLN A 50 -4.30 -7.51 -2.40
N GLY A 51 -3.04 -7.43 -2.79
CA GLY A 51 -2.60 -6.51 -3.81
C GLY A 51 -1.36 -6.97 -4.56
N LEU A 52 -1.05 -6.25 -5.63
CA LEU A 52 0.15 -6.45 -6.42
C LEU A 52 1.04 -5.22 -6.29
N VAL A 53 2.34 -5.44 -6.10
CA VAL A 53 3.33 -4.36 -6.12
C VAL A 53 3.35 -3.75 -7.51
N CYS A 54 2.92 -2.50 -7.64
CA CYS A 54 2.96 -1.75 -8.90
C CYS A 54 4.18 -0.84 -9.00
N TRP A 55 4.76 -0.46 -7.85
CA TRP A 55 5.90 0.44 -7.78
C TRP A 55 6.75 0.17 -6.53
N THR A 56 8.07 0.35 -6.64
CA THR A 56 8.97 0.42 -5.49
C THR A 56 10.04 1.47 -5.75
N GLY A 57 10.38 2.25 -4.74
CA GLY A 57 11.40 3.29 -4.88
C GLY A 57 11.83 3.83 -3.53
N LYS A 58 12.93 4.59 -3.52
CA LYS A 58 13.36 5.29 -2.30
C LYS A 58 12.36 6.40 -1.96
N ALA A 59 12.15 6.61 -0.67
CA ALA A 59 11.36 7.72 -0.16
C ALA A 59 11.83 9.06 -0.77
N PRO A 60 10.92 9.92 -1.26
CA PRO A 60 11.28 11.30 -1.52
C PRO A 60 11.79 11.93 -0.22
N ALA A 61 12.82 12.78 -0.30
CA ALA A 61 13.45 13.39 0.88
C ALA A 61 12.50 14.25 1.75
N THR A 62 11.28 14.52 1.26
CA THR A 62 10.21 15.25 1.95
C THR A 62 9.38 14.38 2.90
N TYR A 63 9.55 13.06 2.89
CA TYR A 63 8.82 12.15 3.77
C TYR A 63 9.59 12.04 5.09
N SER A 64 8.90 12.27 6.21
CA SER A 64 9.50 12.39 7.55
C SER A 64 10.00 11.06 8.14
N GLU A 65 9.60 9.93 7.54
CA GLU A 65 9.97 8.60 8.02
C GLU A 65 11.16 8.06 7.21
N ASN A 66 12.29 7.87 7.89
CA ASN A 66 13.55 7.29 7.38
C ASN A 66 13.42 5.78 7.04
N LYS A 67 12.36 5.36 6.36
CA LYS A 67 12.31 4.00 5.79
C LYS A 67 12.93 4.01 4.40
N GLY A 68 13.83 3.06 4.15
CA GLY A 68 14.69 3.05 2.97
C GLY A 68 13.91 3.01 1.65
N TYR A 69 12.70 2.45 1.65
CA TYR A 69 11.87 2.28 0.47
C TYR A 69 10.39 2.55 0.76
N TYR A 70 9.66 2.87 -0.31
CA TYR A 70 8.21 2.87 -0.36
C TYR A 70 7.77 1.88 -1.44
N VAL A 71 6.57 1.35 -1.24
CA VAL A 71 5.96 0.34 -2.11
C VAL A 71 4.55 0.79 -2.43
N GLY A 72 4.28 0.97 -3.72
CA GLY A 72 2.93 1.16 -4.25
C GLY A 72 2.30 -0.21 -4.46
N ILE A 73 1.14 -0.43 -3.86
CA ILE A 73 0.39 -1.68 -3.97
C ILE A 73 -0.99 -1.37 -4.54
N GLN A 74 -1.31 -1.96 -5.67
CA GLN A 74 -2.66 -1.92 -6.23
C GLN A 74 -3.49 -3.05 -5.65
N PHE A 75 -4.69 -2.75 -5.15
CA PHE A 75 -5.58 -3.79 -4.63
C PHE A 75 -6.01 -4.76 -5.75
N SER A 76 -6.15 -6.04 -5.40
CA SER A 76 -6.49 -7.12 -6.32
C SER A 76 -7.67 -7.90 -5.78
N GLY A 77 -8.80 -7.87 -6.49
CA GLY A 77 -9.98 -8.66 -6.15
C GLY A 77 -10.63 -8.26 -4.82
N ILE A 78 -10.73 -6.95 -4.55
CA ILE A 78 -11.46 -6.45 -3.38
C ILE A 78 -12.95 -6.78 -3.53
N SER A 79 -13.55 -7.34 -2.47
CA SER A 79 -14.99 -7.55 -2.38
C SER A 79 -15.70 -6.29 -1.90
N GLU A 80 -16.99 -6.15 -2.21
CA GLU A 80 -17.81 -5.01 -1.74
C GLU A 80 -17.77 -4.85 -0.20
N LEU A 81 -17.70 -5.97 0.55
CA LEU A 81 -17.58 -5.96 2.01
C LEU A 81 -16.26 -5.34 2.46
N GLN A 82 -15.15 -5.70 1.79
CA GLN A 82 -13.83 -5.16 2.08
C GLN A 82 -13.71 -3.70 1.67
N GLU A 83 -14.32 -3.31 0.54
CA GLU A 83 -14.39 -1.92 0.08
C GLU A 83 -15.17 -1.06 1.09
N THR A 84 -16.36 -1.51 1.50
CA THR A 84 -17.16 -0.83 2.53
C THR A 84 -16.41 -0.70 3.87
N ALA A 85 -15.69 -1.75 4.29
CA ALA A 85 -14.91 -1.71 5.51
C ALA A 85 -13.74 -0.71 5.41
N LEU A 86 -13.08 -0.66 4.24
CA LEU A 86 -12.00 0.28 3.98
C LEU A 86 -12.51 1.72 3.94
N ASP A 87 -13.63 1.99 3.27
CA ASP A 87 -14.24 3.31 3.20
C ASP A 87 -14.59 3.83 4.60
N LYS A 88 -15.25 2.99 5.41
CA LYS A 88 -15.58 3.33 6.80
C LYS A 88 -14.34 3.60 7.65
N PHE A 89 -13.27 2.82 7.43
CA PHE A 89 -11.98 3.07 8.09
C PHE A 89 -11.40 4.44 7.71
N MET A 90 -11.42 4.78 6.42
CA MET A 90 -10.90 6.05 5.92
C MET A 90 -11.69 7.25 6.46
N GLU A 91 -13.02 7.16 6.48
CA GLU A 91 -13.89 8.18 7.09
C GLU A 91 -13.56 8.38 8.57
N THR A 92 -13.48 7.29 9.33
CA THR A 92 -13.33 7.36 10.80
C THR A 92 -11.96 7.88 11.25
N TYR A 93 -10.88 7.53 10.54
CA TYR A 93 -9.52 7.72 11.05
C TYR A 93 -8.65 8.67 10.26
N ILE A 94 -8.99 8.96 8.99
CA ILE A 94 -8.13 9.71 8.08
C ILE A 94 -8.78 11.02 7.63
N LEU A 95 -10.07 11.01 7.24
CA LEU A 95 -10.73 12.18 6.65
C LEU A 95 -11.31 13.15 7.69
N ASP A 96 -11.61 12.68 8.90
CA ASP A 96 -12.13 13.50 10.02
C ASP A 96 -11.00 14.14 10.89
N GLN A 97 -9.75 14.15 10.43
CA GLN A 97 -8.63 14.89 11.06
C GLN A 97 -8.26 16.15 10.28
#